data_AF-A0A9E5M900-F1
#
_entry.id   AF-A0A9E5M900-F1
#
_cell.length_a   1.000
_cell.length_b   1.000
_cell.length_c   1.000
_cell.angle_alpha   90.00
_cell.angle_beta   90.00
_cell.angle_gamma   90.00
#
_symmetry.space_group_name_H-M   'P 1'
#
loop_
_entity.id
_entity.type
_entity.pdbx_description
1 polymer ?
#
loop_
_entity_poly.entity_id
_entity_poly.type
_entity_poly.pdbx_seq_one_letter_code
_entity_poly.pdbx_strand_id
1 'polypeptide(L)'
;ANDPFTYFVQAGAFKSASDADAQKAKLSMMGIESKVSERDQAGRTIYRVRSGPFDDKEQAEKIKARLDATGIDAALVRVQR
;
A
#
# COMPACT_ATOMS: atom_id res chain seq x y z
N ALA A 1 22.98 -7.71 -1.57
CA ALA A 1 23.14 -6.26 -1.37
C ALA A 1 22.05 -5.82 -0.41
N ASN A 2 22.39 -5.21 0.72
CA ASN A 2 21.37 -4.66 1.62
C ASN A 2 20.85 -3.37 1.01
N ASP A 3 19.60 -3.39 0.53
CA ASP A 3 18.94 -2.20 0.06
C ASP A 3 18.77 -1.22 1.25
N PRO A 4 19.21 0.06 1.14
CA PRO A 4 19.01 1.05 2.19
C PRO A 4 17.54 1.47 2.34
N PHE A 5 16.65 0.98 1.48
CA PHE A 5 15.23 1.28 1.50
C PHE A 5 14.38 0.09 1.96
N THR A 6 13.29 0.43 2.63
CA THR A 6 12.15 -0.45 2.85
C THR A 6 11.06 -0.07 1.86
N TYR A 7 10.51 -1.06 1.17
CA TYR A 7 9.49 -0.87 0.15
C TYR A 7 8.09 -1.13 0.68
N PHE A 8 7.13 -0.41 0.15
CA PHE A 8 5.71 -0.57 0.41
C PHE A 8 4.95 -0.45 -0.90
N VAL A 9 3.79 -1.10 -0.97
CA VAL A 9 2.87 -0.95 -2.09
C VAL A 9 1.62 -0.24 -1.59
N GLN A 10 1.43 1.01 -2.00
CA GLN A 10 0.24 1.78 -1.64
C GLN A 10 -0.89 1.44 -2.62
N ALA A 11 -1.95 0.82 -2.12
CA ALA A 11 -3.09 0.32 -2.90
C ALA A 11 -4.30 1.28 -2.85
N GLY A 12 -4.06 2.55 -2.52
CA GLY A 12 -5.08 3.59 -2.44
C GLY A 12 -4.84 4.60 -1.32
N ALA A 13 -5.50 5.74 -1.45
CA ALA A 13 -5.55 6.80 -0.46
C ALA A 13 -6.99 7.37 -0.42
N PHE A 14 -7.64 7.27 0.74
CA PHE A 14 -9.06 7.52 0.91
C PHE A 14 -9.28 8.66 1.89
N LYS A 15 -10.43 9.35 1.76
CA LYS A 15 -10.82 10.43 2.68
C LYS A 15 -11.60 9.92 3.89
N SER A 16 -12.09 8.67 3.85
CA SER A 16 -12.82 8.03 4.93
C SER A 16 -12.11 6.75 5.38
N ALA A 17 -12.23 6.43 6.67
CA ALA A 17 -11.71 5.19 7.22
C ALA A 17 -12.42 3.96 6.64
N SER A 18 -13.74 4.05 6.45
CA SER A 18 -14.56 2.95 5.91
C SER A 18 -14.14 2.55 4.49
N ASP A 19 -13.83 3.51 3.61
CA ASP A 19 -13.35 3.20 2.25
C ASP A 19 -11.98 2.53 2.27
N ALA A 20 -11.10 2.98 3.18
CA ALA A 20 -9.79 2.37 3.37
C ALA A 20 -9.88 0.95 3.94
N ASP A 21 -10.80 0.71 4.88
CA ASP A 21 -11.05 -0.62 5.44
C ASP A 21 -11.67 -1.57 4.41
N ALA A 22 -12.59 -1.09 3.58
CA ALA A 22 -13.15 -1.86 2.47
C ALA A 22 -12.05 -2.27 1.47
N GLN A 23 -11.15 -1.34 1.13
CA GLN A 23 -10.01 -1.64 0.27
C GLN A 23 -9.06 -2.64 0.92
N LYS A 24 -8.74 -2.47 2.21
CA LYS A 24 -7.94 -3.45 2.98
C LYS A 24 -8.58 -4.83 2.95
N ALA A 25 -9.90 -4.93 3.15
CA ALA A 25 -10.62 -6.19 3.09
C ALA A 25 -10.55 -6.83 1.69
N LYS A 26 -10.68 -6.03 0.63
CA LYS A 26 -10.48 -6.49 -0.76
C LYS A 26 -9.08 -7.08 -0.98
N LEU A 27 -8.04 -6.41 -0.47
CA LEU A 27 -6.67 -6.93 -0.52
C LEU A 27 -6.52 -8.24 0.26
N SER A 28 -7.09 -8.32 1.47
CA SER A 28 -7.08 -9.54 2.28
C SER A 28 -7.76 -10.72 1.57
N MET A 29 -8.88 -10.50 0.87
CA MET A 29 -9.56 -11.54 0.07
C MET A 29 -8.68 -12.05 -1.09
N MET A 30 -7.75 -11.23 -1.59
CA MET A 30 -6.77 -11.63 -2.60
C MET A 30 -5.52 -12.31 -2.00
N GLY A 31 -5.48 -12.46 -0.66
CA GLY A 31 -4.32 -12.97 0.07
C GLY A 31 -3.17 -11.95 0.16
N ILE A 32 -3.47 -10.66 0.05
CA ILE A 32 -2.48 -9.57 0.17
C ILE A 32 -2.68 -8.90 1.53
N GLU A 33 -1.69 -9.03 2.42
CA GLU A 33 -1.72 -8.33 3.70
C GLU A 33 -1.55 -6.82 3.48
N SER A 34 -2.40 -6.02 4.12
CA SER A 34 -2.30 -4.56 4.07
C SER A 34 -2.72 -3.88 5.38
N LYS A 35 -2.20 -2.68 5.60
CA LYS A 35 -2.47 -1.84 6.75
C LYS A 35 -2.99 -0.47 6.30
N VAL A 36 -3.96 0.05 7.05
CA VAL A 36 -4.43 1.43 6.92
C VAL A 36 -3.55 2.31 7.79
N SER A 37 -3.08 3.42 7.23
CA SER A 37 -2.32 4.45 7.95
C SER A 37 -2.99 5.79 7.76
N GLU A 38 -3.15 6.53 8.85
CA GLU A 38 -3.68 7.88 8.83
C GLU A 38 -2.54 8.91 8.63
N ARG A 39 -2.76 9.87 7.74
CA ARG A 39 -1.87 11.02 7.54
C ARG A 39 -2.69 12.28 7.32
N ASP A 40 -2.33 13.36 8.00
CA ASP A 40 -2.77 14.69 7.58
C ASP A 40 -2.03 15.08 6.30
N GLN A 41 -2.78 15.46 5.27
CA GLN A 41 -2.24 15.97 4.03
C GLN A 41 -2.96 17.28 3.69
N ALA A 42 -2.26 18.40 3.91
CA ALA A 42 -2.76 19.75 3.70
C ALA A 42 -4.05 20.06 4.50
N GLY A 43 -4.09 19.68 5.78
CA GLY A 43 -5.22 19.93 6.67
C GLY A 43 -6.41 19.00 6.42
N ARG A 44 -6.19 17.87 5.74
CA ARG A 44 -7.18 16.82 5.51
C ARG A 44 -6.61 15.49 5.92
N THR A 45 -7.34 14.76 6.76
CA THR A 45 -7.04 13.37 7.07
C THR A 45 -7.20 12.49 5.84
N ILE A 46 -6.15 11.75 5.49
CA ILE A 46 -6.10 10.77 4.42
C ILE A 46 -5.71 9.41 5.00
N TYR A 47 -6.48 8.39 4.65
CA TYR A 47 -6.28 7.00 5.00
C TYR A 47 -5.59 6.27 3.86
N ARG A 48 -4.33 5.90 4.04
CA ARG A 48 -3.53 5.20 3.03
C ARG A 48 -3.49 3.72 3.33
N VAL A 49 -3.90 2.91 2.35
CA VAL A 49 -3.83 1.45 2.42
C VAL A 49 -2.51 1.01 1.81
N ARG A 50 -1.65 0.35 2.59
CA ARG A 50 -0.33 -0.13 2.13
C ARG A 50 -0.09 -1.59 2.47
N SER A 51 0.53 -2.31 1.55
CA SER A 51 1.11 -3.63 1.78
C SER A 51 2.62 -3.52 2.02
N GLY A 52 3.18 -4.41 2.83
CA GLY A 52 4.58 -4.37 3.29
C GLY A 52 4.72 -4.05 4.78
N PRO A 53 5.94 -3.88 5.30
CA PRO A 53 7.18 -3.60 4.56
C PRO A 53 7.74 -4.78 3.76
N PHE A 54 8.42 -4.48 2.65
CA PHE A 54 9.21 -5.42 1.84
C PHE A 54 10.67 -4.99 1.84
N ASP A 55 11.59 -5.93 2.03
CA ASP A 55 13.03 -5.68 2.00
C ASP A 55 13.62 -5.68 0.58
N ASP A 56 12.82 -6.14 -0.39
CA ASP A 56 13.21 -6.29 -1.79
C ASP A 56 12.22 -5.53 -2.69
N LYS A 57 12.78 -4.69 -3.58
CA LYS A 57 12.03 -3.94 -4.58
C LYS A 57 11.22 -4.86 -5.50
N GLU A 58 11.79 -5.98 -5.93
CA GLU A 58 11.14 -6.92 -6.85
C GLU A 58 9.90 -7.58 -6.21
N GLN A 59 9.94 -7.85 -4.91
CA GLN A 59 8.77 -8.37 -4.19
C GLN A 59 7.64 -7.34 -4.18
N ALA A 60 7.96 -6.07 -3.89
CA ALA A 60 6.98 -5.01 -3.92
C ALA A 60 6.43 -4.75 -5.33
N GLU A 61 7.26 -4.82 -6.37
CA GLU A 61 6.82 -4.70 -7.77
C GLU A 61 5.88 -5.84 -8.20
N LYS A 62 6.13 -7.08 -7.77
CA LYS A 62 5.21 -8.21 -8.02
C LYS A 62 3.84 -7.98 -7.40
N ILE A 63 3.79 -7.49 -6.16
CA ILE A 63 2.52 -7.16 -5.49
C ILE A 63 1.82 -6.00 -6.20
N LYS A 64 2.54 -4.94 -6.58
CA LYS A 64 2.00 -3.83 -7.36
C LYS A 64 1.37 -4.33 -8.67
N ALA A 65 2.11 -5.12 -9.45
CA ALA A 65 1.61 -5.66 -10.73
C ALA A 65 0.36 -6.53 -10.54
N ARG A 66 0.30 -7.32 -9.45
CA ARG A 66 -0.88 -8.11 -9.12
C ARG A 66 -2.09 -7.24 -8.80
N LEU A 67 -1.90 -6.14 -8.07
CA LEU A 67 -2.98 -5.19 -7.76
C LEU A 67 -3.47 -4.49 -9.04
N ASP A 68 -2.55 -4.01 -9.87
CA ASP A 68 -2.88 -3.36 -11.14
C ASP A 68 -3.69 -4.31 -12.06
N ALA A 69 -3.30 -5.59 -12.12
CA ALA A 69 -4.02 -6.62 -12.88
C ALA A 69 -5.46 -6.88 -12.39
N THR A 70 -5.77 -6.52 -11.15
CA THR A 70 -7.13 -6.60 -10.57
C THR A 70 -7.90 -5.28 -10.62
N GLY A 71 -7.37 -4.28 -11.34
CA GLY A 71 -7.95 -2.95 -11.46
C GLY A 71 -7.80 -2.11 -10.18
N ILE A 72 -6.81 -2.43 -9.33
CA ILE A 72 -6.47 -1.63 -8.16
C ILE A 72 -5.23 -0.82 -8.51
N ASP A 73 -5.38 0.50 -8.62
CA ASP A 73 -4.25 1.40 -8.84
C ASP A 73 -3.29 1.35 -7.65
N ALA A 74 -2.11 0.78 -7.87
CA ALA A 74 -1.09 0.65 -6.85
C ALA A 74 0.16 1.48 -7.19
N ALA A 75 0.78 2.07 -6.16
CA ALA A 75 2.03 2.81 -6.26
C ALA A 75 3.12 2.17 -5.40
N LEU A 76 4.32 2.02 -5.97
CA LEU A 76 5.50 1.61 -5.22
C LEU A 76 6.03 2.82 -4.42
N VAL A 77 6.16 2.63 -3.10
CA VAL A 77 6.69 3.64 -2.17
C VAL A 77 7.96 3.07 -1.56
N ARG A 78 9.05 3.85 -1.60
CA ARG A 78 10.29 3.53 -0.89
C ARG A 78 10.46 4.47 0.31
N VAL A 79 10.90 3.93 1.42
CA VAL A 79 11.21 4.66 2.65
C VAL A 79 12.63 4.32 3.02
N GLN A 80 13.47 5.33 3.25
CA GLN A 80 14.83 5.09 3.74
C GLN A 80 14.74 4.50 5.16
N ARG A 81 15.50 3.43 5.41
CA ARG A 81 15.61 2.83 6.74
C ARG A 81 16.21 3.80 7.76
#